data_AF-A0A9D2FA30-F1
#
_entry.id   AF-A0A9D2FA30-F1
#
_cell.length_a   1.000
_cell.length_b   1.000
_cell.length_c   1.000
_cell.angle_alpha   90.00
_cell.angle_beta   90.00
_cell.angle_gamma   90.00
#
_symmetry.space_group_name_H-M   'P 1'
#
loop_
_entity.id
_entity.type
_entity.pdbx_description
1 polymer ?
#
loop_
_entity_poly.entity_id
_entity_poly.type
_entity_poly.pdbx_seq_one_letter_code
_entity_poly.pdbx_strand_id
1 'polypeptide(L)'
;DSAYRQRMSRRKEIDPEGYRIYGLGEWGETEGLILTNWKVKDISQNMNFYDDISVGQDFGYNHANVILVLGFRDGALYILRELYVQEKDTDEIIRMATEIPKDRLMYCDSAEPDRIRMWRRAGFRAQAVCKEPGSISAQIDWLKARPILIHPDCTNTIREISQWKWKKDSYSGLYLDEPEAIQDDAMAALRYGIEGQRKGKGIRILK
;
A
#
# COMPACT_ATOMS: atom_id res chain seq x y z
N ASP A 1 21.49 14.12 -8.67
CA ASP A 1 20.86 14.19 -7.34
C ASP A 1 21.60 13.26 -6.37
N SER A 2 22.08 13.79 -5.25
CA SER A 2 22.85 13.05 -4.23
C SER A 2 21.97 12.08 -3.43
N ALA A 3 20.71 12.45 -3.16
CA ALA A 3 19.76 11.61 -2.42
C ALA A 3 19.40 10.34 -3.21
N TYR A 4 19.22 10.47 -4.52
CA TYR A 4 19.02 9.34 -5.43
C TYR A 4 20.20 8.35 -5.38
N ARG A 5 21.44 8.85 -5.40
CA ARG A 5 22.64 8.00 -5.33
C ARG A 5 22.72 7.25 -4.01
N GLN A 6 22.43 7.92 -2.89
CA GLN A 6 22.45 7.29 -1.56
C GLN A 6 21.39 6.20 -1.43
N ARG A 7 20.17 6.45 -1.94
CA ARG A 7 19.09 5.46 -2.00
C ARG A 7 19.49 4.23 -2.81
N MET A 8 20.15 4.45 -3.95
CA MET A 8 20.61 3.35 -4.81
C MET A 8 21.78 2.56 -4.21
N SER A 9 22.72 3.22 -3.52
CA SER A 9 23.79 2.52 -2.80
C SER A 9 23.22 1.63 -1.69
N ARG A 10 22.27 2.13 -0.90
CA ARG A 10 21.60 1.33 0.13
C ARG A 10 20.84 0.17 -0.50
N ARG A 11 20.15 0.42 -1.63
CA ARG A 11 19.45 -0.63 -2.38
C ARG A 11 20.38 -1.73 -2.86
N LYS A 12 21.60 -1.40 -3.32
CA LYS A 12 22.59 -2.41 -3.72
C LYS A 12 22.93 -3.39 -2.60
N GLU A 13 22.86 -2.96 -1.34
CA GLU A 13 23.14 -3.80 -0.18
C GLU A 13 21.91 -4.60 0.28
N ILE A 14 20.74 -3.96 0.34
CA ILE A 14 19.51 -4.58 0.87
C ILE A 14 18.70 -5.37 -0.18
N ASP A 15 18.82 -4.99 -1.46
CA ASP A 15 18.07 -5.52 -2.59
C ASP A 15 18.95 -5.48 -3.88
N PRO A 16 19.97 -6.34 -3.97
CA PRO A 16 20.91 -6.35 -5.10
C PRO A 16 20.24 -6.61 -6.46
N GLU A 17 19.09 -7.30 -6.46
CA GLU A 17 18.30 -7.60 -7.65
C GLU A 17 17.49 -6.37 -8.11
N GLY A 18 16.76 -5.69 -7.22
CA GLY A 18 16.08 -4.46 -7.58
C GLY A 18 17.06 -3.33 -7.92
N TYR A 19 18.29 -3.36 -7.40
CA TYR A 19 19.37 -2.49 -7.91
C TYR A 19 19.77 -2.83 -9.36
N ARG A 20 19.83 -4.10 -9.75
CA ARG A 20 20.10 -4.48 -11.16
C ARG A 20 19.00 -4.00 -12.10
N ILE A 21 17.74 -4.17 -11.73
CA ILE A 21 16.60 -3.76 -12.57
C ILE A 21 16.54 -2.23 -12.68
N TYR A 22 16.47 -1.52 -11.55
CA TYR A 22 16.22 -0.08 -11.54
C TYR A 22 17.48 0.78 -11.60
N GLY A 23 18.59 0.26 -11.08
CA GLY A 23 19.88 0.94 -11.10
C GLY A 23 20.67 0.71 -12.38
N LEU A 24 20.55 -0.47 -12.99
CA LEU A 24 21.30 -0.87 -14.18
C LEU A 24 20.45 -1.08 -15.44
N GLY A 25 19.11 -1.13 -15.31
CA GLY A 25 18.20 -1.28 -16.46
C GLY A 25 18.06 -2.71 -16.97
N GLU A 26 18.37 -3.70 -16.13
CA GLU A 26 18.24 -5.12 -16.49
C GLU A 26 16.78 -5.61 -16.44
N TRP A 27 16.47 -6.66 -17.21
CA TRP A 27 15.16 -7.32 -17.15
C TRP A 27 15.04 -8.13 -15.85
N GLY A 28 13.99 -7.90 -15.08
CA GLY A 28 13.75 -8.60 -13.81
C GLY A 28 13.16 -10.00 -13.97
N GLU A 29 13.45 -10.89 -13.02
CA GLU A 29 12.79 -12.20 -12.93
C GLU A 29 11.35 -12.03 -12.39
N THR A 30 10.39 -12.73 -12.99
CA THR A 30 8.98 -12.73 -12.53
C THR A 30 8.71 -13.76 -11.43
N GLU A 31 9.73 -14.51 -11.01
CA GLU A 31 9.57 -15.61 -10.07
C GLU A 31 9.31 -15.08 -8.65
N GLY A 32 8.31 -15.64 -7.97
CA GLY A 32 8.00 -15.29 -6.58
C GLY A 32 7.17 -14.01 -6.38
N LEU A 33 6.79 -13.30 -7.44
CA LEU A 33 5.90 -12.13 -7.34
C LEU A 33 4.54 -12.49 -6.71
N ILE A 34 4.08 -11.67 -5.76
CA ILE A 34 2.83 -11.90 -5.02
C ILE A 34 1.63 -11.48 -5.86
N LEU A 35 1.67 -10.29 -6.47
CA LEU A 35 0.57 -9.73 -7.26
C LEU A 35 1.00 -9.55 -8.72
N THR A 36 0.32 -10.24 -9.63
CA THR A 36 0.55 -10.16 -11.08
C THR A 36 -0.68 -9.69 -11.84
N ASN A 37 -1.81 -9.56 -11.15
CA ASN A 37 -3.13 -9.18 -11.63
C ASN A 37 -3.38 -7.66 -11.63
N TRP A 38 -2.31 -6.86 -11.78
CA TRP A 38 -2.39 -5.40 -11.79
C TRP A 38 -2.00 -4.80 -13.14
N LYS A 39 -2.54 -3.62 -13.47
CA LYS A 39 -2.18 -2.87 -14.68
C LYS A 39 -2.17 -1.36 -14.39
N VAL A 40 -1.23 -0.64 -15.00
CA VAL A 40 -1.29 0.82 -15.08
C VAL A 40 -2.32 1.20 -16.13
N LYS A 41 -3.26 2.06 -15.78
CA LYS A 41 -4.28 2.55 -16.71
C LYS A 41 -4.70 3.96 -16.31
N ASP A 42 -4.93 4.81 -17.29
CA ASP A 42 -5.63 6.07 -17.06
C ASP A 42 -7.07 5.77 -16.61
N ILE A 43 -7.37 6.11 -15.36
CA ILE A 43 -8.61 5.77 -14.64
C ILE A 43 -9.22 7.04 -14.08
N SER A 44 -10.55 7.08 -13.98
CA SER A 44 -11.28 8.25 -13.49
C SER A 44 -10.83 8.64 -12.07
N GLN A 45 -10.38 9.88 -11.90
CA GLN A 45 -10.10 10.45 -10.58
C GLN A 45 -11.36 10.93 -9.84
N ASN A 46 -12.51 10.94 -10.51
CA ASN A 46 -13.79 11.30 -9.89
C ASN A 46 -14.27 10.16 -8.98
N MET A 47 -14.23 10.39 -7.67
CA MET A 47 -14.64 9.43 -6.65
C MET A 47 -16.10 8.96 -6.80
N ASN A 48 -16.99 9.79 -7.36
CA ASN A 48 -18.39 9.41 -7.60
C ASN A 48 -18.57 8.39 -8.74
N PHE A 49 -17.50 8.09 -9.48
CA PHE A 49 -17.50 7.02 -10.46
C PHE A 49 -17.45 5.63 -9.82
N TYR A 50 -17.07 5.50 -8.54
CA TYR A 50 -16.86 4.22 -7.88
C TYR A 50 -18.02 3.86 -6.95
N ASP A 51 -18.25 2.56 -6.77
CA ASP A 51 -19.31 2.03 -5.89
C ASP A 51 -18.98 2.28 -4.42
N ASP A 52 -17.69 2.27 -4.09
CA ASP A 52 -17.19 2.67 -2.78
C ASP A 52 -15.78 3.27 -2.88
N ILE A 53 -15.43 4.05 -1.87
CA ILE A 53 -14.09 4.63 -1.70
C ILE A 53 -13.60 4.31 -0.30
N SER A 54 -12.36 3.81 -0.20
CA SER A 54 -11.65 3.69 1.06
C SER A 54 -10.28 4.36 0.98
N VAL A 55 -9.70 4.63 2.15
CA VAL A 55 -8.34 5.14 2.26
C VAL A 55 -7.51 4.17 3.08
N GLY A 56 -6.36 3.76 2.56
CA GLY A 56 -5.35 2.99 3.29
C GLY A 56 -4.23 3.90 3.77
N GLN A 57 -3.76 3.72 5.01
CA GLN A 57 -2.69 4.50 5.60
C GLN A 57 -1.69 3.57 6.28
N ASP A 58 -0.44 3.64 5.85
CA ASP A 58 0.70 3.05 6.54
C ASP A 58 1.64 4.13 7.10
N PHE A 59 2.12 3.93 8.32
CA PHE A 59 2.79 4.96 9.11
C PHE A 59 4.30 4.78 9.09
N GLY A 60 4.99 5.57 8.25
CA GLY A 60 6.46 5.66 8.25
C GLY A 60 7.01 6.98 8.76
N TYR A 61 8.32 6.96 9.05
CA TYR A 61 9.21 8.14 9.18
C TYR A 61 10.56 7.84 8.50
N ASN A 62 11.28 6.82 9.01
CA ASN A 62 12.49 6.27 8.38
C ASN A 62 12.17 5.43 7.13
N HIS A 63 11.03 4.74 7.18
CA HIS A 63 10.32 4.15 6.04
C HIS A 63 9.29 5.14 5.51
N ALA A 64 8.70 4.88 4.35
CA ALA A 64 7.73 5.81 3.78
C ALA A 64 6.44 5.84 4.58
N ASN A 65 5.90 7.04 4.79
CA ASN A 65 4.50 7.21 5.10
C ASN A 65 3.69 7.17 3.80
N VAL A 66 2.71 6.27 3.74
CA VAL A 66 1.93 6.06 2.52
C VAL A 66 0.45 6.16 2.81
N ILE A 67 -0.24 6.97 2.01
CA ILE A 67 -1.69 7.07 1.96
C ILE A 67 -2.15 6.70 0.56
N LEU A 68 -3.07 5.74 0.45
CA LEU A 68 -3.67 5.35 -0.83
C LEU A 68 -5.17 5.63 -0.82
N VAL A 69 -5.66 6.31 -1.86
CA VAL A 69 -7.10 6.42 -2.13
C VAL A 69 -7.51 5.28 -3.04
N LEU A 70 -8.41 4.44 -2.56
CA LEU A 70 -8.86 3.22 -3.23
C LEU A 70 -10.31 3.37 -3.69
N GLY A 71 -10.56 3.07 -4.96
CA GLY A 71 -11.90 2.94 -5.52
C GLY A 71 -12.26 1.48 -5.79
N PHE A 72 -13.51 1.13 -5.58
CA PHE A 72 -14.04 -0.20 -5.88
C PHE A 72 -15.16 -0.07 -6.89
N ARG A 73 -15.08 -0.85 -7.98
CA ARG A 73 -16.12 -0.86 -9.00
C ARG A 73 -16.10 -2.13 -9.81
N ASP A 74 -17.27 -2.70 -10.08
CA ASP A 74 -17.44 -3.88 -10.95
C ASP A 74 -16.52 -5.05 -10.56
N GLY A 75 -16.32 -5.23 -9.25
CA GLY A 75 -15.44 -6.27 -8.69
C GLY A 75 -13.93 -5.98 -8.79
N ALA A 76 -13.51 -4.89 -9.43
CA ALA A 76 -12.11 -4.46 -9.54
C ALA A 76 -11.73 -3.44 -8.45
N LEU A 77 -10.43 -3.42 -8.13
CA LEU A 77 -9.80 -2.45 -7.23
C LEU A 77 -9.04 -1.41 -8.06
N TYR A 78 -9.20 -0.15 -7.69
CA TYR A 78 -8.57 0.99 -8.34
C TYR A 78 -7.74 1.78 -7.34
N ILE A 79 -6.45 1.99 -7.61
CA ILE A 79 -5.58 2.86 -6.81
C ILE A 79 -5.54 4.22 -7.50
N LEU A 80 -6.31 5.17 -6.96
CA LEU A 80 -6.59 6.46 -7.61
C LEU A 80 -5.46 7.45 -7.38
N ARG A 81 -5.02 7.58 -6.12
CA ARG A 81 -4.02 8.55 -5.69
C ARG A 81 -3.12 7.93 -4.62
N GLU A 82 -1.89 8.42 -4.58
CA GLU A 82 -0.95 8.15 -3.50
C GLU A 82 -0.42 9.46 -2.91
N LEU A 83 -0.28 9.50 -1.59
CA LEU A 83 0.62 10.42 -0.90
C LEU A 83 1.75 9.56 -0.30
N TYR A 84 2.95 9.71 -0.84
CA TYR A 84 4.11 8.89 -0.48
C TYR A 84 5.26 9.82 -0.07
N VAL A 85 5.57 9.86 1.22
CA VAL A 85 6.56 10.81 1.78
C VAL A 85 7.43 10.17 2.86
N GLN A 86 8.65 10.68 3.05
CA GLN A 86 9.59 10.23 4.08
C GLN A 86 10.03 11.43 4.92
N GLU A 87 10.48 11.16 6.15
CA GLU A 87 11.05 12.18 7.06
C GLU A 87 10.13 13.39 7.28
N LYS A 88 8.82 13.11 7.41
CA LYS A 88 7.80 14.13 7.70
C LYS A 88 7.00 13.79 8.94
N ASP A 89 6.73 14.82 9.72
CA ASP A 89 5.88 14.70 10.88
C ASP A 89 4.40 14.58 10.48
N THR A 90 3.60 13.96 11.35
CA THR A 90 2.17 13.71 11.06
C THR A 90 1.41 15.00 10.75
N ASP A 91 1.74 16.11 11.41
CA ASP A 91 1.11 17.42 11.14
C ASP A 91 1.46 17.97 9.76
N GLU A 92 2.68 17.74 9.26
CA GLU A 92 3.05 18.10 7.89
C GLU A 92 2.29 17.25 6.88
N ILE A 93 2.21 15.94 7.12
CA ILE A 93 1.52 15.00 6.23
C ILE A 93 0.03 15.35 6.14
N ILE A 94 -0.61 15.68 7.26
CA ILE A 94 -2.01 16.13 7.30
C ILE A 94 -2.21 17.39 6.45
N ARG A 95 -1.26 18.35 6.47
CA ARG A 95 -1.33 19.55 5.62
C ARG A 95 -1.16 19.23 4.13
N MET A 96 -0.38 18.19 3.79
CA MET A 96 -0.17 17.73 2.41
C MET A 96 -1.34 16.89 1.88
N ALA A 97 -2.15 16.28 2.75
CA ALA A 97 -3.26 15.41 2.40
C ALA A 97 -4.51 16.16 1.92
N THR A 98 -4.34 17.14 1.03
CA THR A 98 -5.42 18.02 0.52
C THR A 98 -6.39 17.28 -0.40
N GLU A 99 -5.90 16.29 -1.15
CA GLU A 99 -6.70 15.50 -2.10
C GLU A 99 -7.23 14.19 -1.49
N ILE A 100 -6.93 13.92 -0.22
CA ILE A 100 -7.39 12.72 0.49
C ILE A 100 -8.78 13.02 1.08
N PRO A 101 -9.80 12.20 0.78
CA PRO A 101 -11.16 12.48 1.23
C PRO A 101 -11.31 12.26 2.74
N LYS A 102 -11.79 13.28 3.44
CA LYS A 102 -11.98 13.25 4.91
C LYS A 102 -13.20 12.45 5.35
N ASP A 103 -14.22 12.37 4.51
CA ASP A 103 -15.52 11.74 4.78
C ASP A 103 -15.54 10.22 4.54
N ARG A 104 -14.45 9.66 4.01
CA ARG A 104 -14.26 8.23 3.76
C ARG A 104 -13.45 7.58 4.87
N LEU A 105 -13.70 6.28 5.09
CA LEU A 105 -12.99 5.53 6.12
C LEU A 105 -11.52 5.39 5.73
N MET A 106 -10.65 5.84 6.64
CA MET A 106 -9.21 5.71 6.54
C MET A 106 -8.75 4.60 7.49
N TYR A 107 -8.26 3.50 6.92
CA TYR A 107 -7.76 2.34 7.62
C TYR A 107 -6.26 2.50 7.85
N CYS A 108 -5.88 2.69 9.10
CA CYS A 108 -4.51 2.97 9.51
C CYS A 108 -3.86 1.76 10.16
N ASP A 109 -2.53 1.70 10.10
CA ASP A 109 -1.76 0.81 10.97
C ASP A 109 -2.13 1.03 12.45
N SER A 110 -2.46 -0.08 13.14
CA SER A 110 -2.86 -0.11 14.54
C SER A 110 -1.72 0.09 15.53
N ALA A 111 -0.46 -0.01 15.09
CA ALA A 111 0.70 0.15 15.96
C ALA A 111 0.86 1.58 16.52
N GLU A 112 0.27 2.58 15.85
CA GLU A 112 0.49 4.01 16.13
C GLU A 112 -0.81 4.74 16.52
N PRO A 113 -1.41 4.44 17.69
CA PRO A 113 -2.71 5.00 18.09
C PRO A 113 -2.70 6.53 18.25
N ASP A 114 -1.55 7.13 18.58
CA ASP A 114 -1.41 8.59 18.68
C ASP A 114 -1.57 9.28 17.33
N ARG A 115 -0.94 8.75 16.28
CA ARG A 115 -1.07 9.29 14.92
C ARG A 115 -2.51 9.19 14.44
N ILE A 116 -3.21 8.08 14.72
CA ILE A 116 -4.65 7.94 14.42
C ILE A 116 -5.48 9.02 15.11
N ARG A 117 -5.19 9.35 16.37
CA ARG A 117 -5.86 10.45 17.09
C ARG A 117 -5.62 11.80 16.41
N MET A 118 -4.41 12.07 15.92
CA MET A 118 -4.10 13.30 15.19
C MET A 118 -4.91 13.41 13.90
N TRP A 119 -4.98 12.35 13.10
CA TRP A 119 -5.81 12.30 11.88
C TRP A 119 -7.29 12.54 12.18
N ARG A 120 -7.82 11.94 13.25
CA ARG A 120 -9.20 12.19 13.72
C ARG A 120 -9.43 13.65 14.10
N ARG A 121 -8.49 14.27 14.83
CA ARG A 121 -8.55 15.71 15.20
C ARG A 121 -8.52 16.62 13.97
N ALA A 122 -7.83 16.21 12.90
CA ALA A 122 -7.81 16.92 11.62
C ALA A 122 -9.07 16.72 10.76
N GLY A 123 -10.05 15.94 11.24
CA GLY A 123 -11.35 15.73 10.61
C GLY A 123 -11.43 14.48 9.71
N PHE A 124 -10.39 13.65 9.66
CA PHE A 124 -10.42 12.40 8.88
C PHE A 124 -11.11 11.29 9.67
N ARG A 125 -11.87 10.43 8.99
CA ARG A 125 -12.48 9.23 9.60
C ARG A 125 -11.48 8.08 9.72
N ALA A 126 -10.39 8.32 10.45
CA ALA A 126 -9.32 7.36 10.67
C ALA A 126 -9.71 6.28 11.70
N GLN A 127 -9.35 5.03 11.43
CA GLN A 127 -9.53 3.90 12.32
C GLN A 127 -8.39 2.89 12.21
N ALA A 128 -8.04 2.25 13.32
CA ALA A 128 -7.04 1.20 13.34
C ALA A 128 -7.58 -0.05 12.63
N VAL A 129 -6.73 -0.69 11.83
CA VAL A 129 -7.00 -2.03 11.30
C VAL A 129 -6.91 -3.07 12.43
N CYS A 130 -7.86 -4.00 12.46
CA CYS A 130 -7.80 -5.14 13.37
C CYS A 130 -6.91 -6.24 12.77
N LYS A 131 -5.64 -6.30 13.19
CA LYS A 131 -4.68 -7.33 12.82
C LYS A 131 -5.01 -8.66 13.52
N GLU A 132 -5.66 -9.56 12.81
CA GLU A 132 -5.92 -10.93 13.28
C GLU A 132 -4.80 -11.86 12.78
N PRO A 133 -4.50 -12.98 13.47
CA PRO A 133 -3.62 -14.02 12.95
C PRO A 133 -4.07 -14.46 11.55
N GLY A 134 -3.15 -14.52 10.58
CA GLY A 134 -3.47 -14.87 9.19
C GLY A 134 -4.14 -13.75 8.36
N SER A 135 -4.31 -12.55 8.91
CA SER A 135 -4.90 -11.41 8.19
C SER A 135 -4.12 -11.02 6.93
N ILE A 136 -2.79 -11.16 6.94
CA ILE A 136 -1.92 -10.86 5.80
C ILE A 136 -2.24 -11.77 4.61
N SER A 137 -2.22 -13.09 4.81
CA SER A 137 -2.52 -14.07 3.76
C SER A 137 -3.94 -13.87 3.22
N ALA A 138 -4.92 -13.66 4.10
CA ALA A 138 -6.30 -13.38 3.70
C ALA A 138 -6.45 -12.08 2.88
N GLN A 139 -5.69 -11.02 3.20
CA GLN A 139 -5.66 -9.78 2.42
C GLN A 139 -5.01 -10.01 1.04
N ILE A 140 -3.93 -10.78 0.98
CA ILE A 140 -3.25 -11.14 -0.27
C ILE A 140 -4.17 -11.97 -1.17
N ASP A 141 -4.81 -13.00 -0.63
CA ASP A 141 -5.75 -13.85 -1.38
C ASP A 141 -6.94 -13.04 -1.87
N TRP A 142 -7.42 -12.10 -1.06
CA TRP A 142 -8.38 -11.11 -1.51
C TRP A 142 -7.78 -10.39 -2.72
N LEU A 143 -6.68 -9.65 -2.61
CA LEU A 143 -6.07 -8.89 -3.71
C LEU A 143 -5.85 -9.71 -4.99
N LYS A 144 -5.37 -10.96 -4.90
CA LYS A 144 -5.15 -11.88 -6.04
C LYS A 144 -6.42 -12.23 -6.80
N ALA A 145 -7.58 -12.23 -6.14
CA ALA A 145 -8.84 -12.66 -6.73
C ALA A 145 -9.52 -11.63 -7.65
N ARG A 146 -8.93 -10.43 -7.86
CA ARG A 146 -9.57 -9.38 -8.67
C ARG A 146 -8.60 -8.48 -9.44
N PRO A 147 -9.02 -7.86 -10.55
CA PRO A 147 -8.17 -6.90 -11.25
C PRO A 147 -7.80 -5.71 -10.37
N ILE A 148 -6.53 -5.29 -10.43
CA ILE A 148 -6.03 -4.07 -9.78
C ILE A 148 -5.63 -3.07 -10.86
N LEU A 149 -6.23 -1.90 -10.88
CA LEU A 149 -5.90 -0.83 -11.82
C LEU A 149 -5.26 0.33 -11.06
N ILE A 150 -4.12 0.79 -11.53
CA ILE A 150 -3.32 1.81 -10.86
C ILE A 150 -3.22 3.03 -11.76
N HIS A 151 -3.57 4.20 -11.23
CA HIS A 151 -3.38 5.45 -11.97
C HIS A 151 -1.89 5.72 -12.23
N PRO A 152 -1.49 6.26 -13.41
CA PRO A 152 -0.08 6.47 -13.75
C PRO A 152 0.70 7.34 -12.75
N ASP A 153 0.02 8.27 -12.08
CA ASP A 153 0.63 9.16 -11.08
C ASP A 153 1.06 8.43 -9.79
N CYS A 154 0.54 7.22 -9.55
CA CYS A 154 0.90 6.42 -8.37
C CYS A 154 2.24 5.68 -8.56
N THR A 155 3.28 6.44 -8.90
CA THR A 155 4.57 5.93 -9.36
C THR A 155 5.31 5.10 -8.32
N ASN A 156 5.16 5.41 -7.03
CA ASN A 156 5.80 4.64 -5.96
C ASN A 156 5.07 3.33 -5.72
N THR A 157 3.74 3.35 -5.71
CA THR A 157 2.94 2.13 -5.62
C THR A 157 3.20 1.19 -6.79
N ILE A 158 3.31 1.71 -8.02
CA ILE A 158 3.68 0.92 -9.21
C ILE A 158 5.06 0.27 -9.02
N ARG A 159 6.03 1.02 -8.49
CA ARG A 159 7.37 0.49 -8.22
C ARG A 159 7.31 -0.64 -7.19
N GLU A 160 6.63 -0.45 -6.06
CA GLU A 160 6.55 -1.44 -5.00
C GLU A 160 5.77 -2.70 -5.40
N ILE A 161 4.59 -2.55 -6.03
CA ILE A 161 3.79 -3.72 -6.42
C ILE A 161 4.49 -4.59 -7.47
N SER A 162 5.34 -3.99 -8.32
CA SER A 162 6.09 -4.72 -9.36
C SER A 162 7.20 -5.62 -8.82
N GLN A 163 7.66 -5.38 -7.59
CA GLN A 163 8.75 -6.12 -6.94
C GLN A 163 8.30 -6.89 -5.71
N TRP A 164 7.03 -6.77 -5.32
CA TRP A 164 6.52 -7.38 -4.10
C TRP A 164 6.48 -8.90 -4.25
N LYS A 165 7.40 -9.58 -3.55
CA LYS A 165 7.67 -11.02 -3.71
C LYS A 165 7.59 -11.76 -2.38
N TRP A 166 7.38 -13.07 -2.48
CA TRP A 166 7.47 -13.97 -1.34
C TRP A 166 8.91 -14.09 -0.86
N LYS A 167 9.09 -14.17 0.45
CA LYS A 167 10.39 -14.41 1.06
C LYS A 167 10.91 -15.78 0.66
N LYS A 168 12.16 -15.84 0.20
CA LYS A 168 12.82 -17.10 -0.21
C LYS A 168 13.74 -17.57 0.92
N ASP A 169 13.59 -18.82 1.34
CA ASP A 169 14.50 -19.42 2.30
C ASP A 169 15.86 -19.67 1.65
N SER A 170 16.91 -19.11 2.25
CA SER A 170 18.26 -19.12 1.67
C SER A 170 18.92 -20.49 1.67
N TYR A 171 18.46 -21.42 2.52
CA TYR A 171 19.01 -22.77 2.64
C TYR A 171 18.31 -23.77 1.70
N SER A 172 16.98 -23.79 1.69
CA SER A 172 16.18 -24.72 0.89
C SER A 172 15.85 -24.19 -0.51
N GLY A 173 15.94 -22.88 -0.73
CA GLY A 173 15.52 -22.23 -1.97
C GLY A 173 14.00 -22.16 -2.15
N LEU A 174 13.20 -22.58 -1.17
CA LEU A 174 11.74 -22.57 -1.21
C LEU A 174 11.18 -21.19 -0.82
N TYR A 175 10.04 -20.83 -1.40
CA TYR A 175 9.30 -19.64 -0.98
C TYR A 175 8.50 -19.92 0.30
N LEU A 176 8.50 -18.96 1.21
CA LEU A 176 7.74 -18.97 2.45
C LEU A 176 6.41 -18.24 2.23
N ASP A 177 5.38 -18.59 3.02
CA ASP A 177 4.09 -17.89 3.08
C ASP A 177 4.18 -16.55 3.85
N GLU A 178 5.29 -15.84 3.69
CA GLU A 178 5.56 -14.53 4.26
C GLU A 178 6.08 -13.61 3.14
N PRO A 179 5.49 -12.42 2.94
CA PRO A 179 6.04 -11.44 2.02
C PRO A 179 7.44 -10.99 2.44
N GLU A 180 8.31 -10.72 1.47
CA GLU A 180 9.59 -10.11 1.77
C GLU A 180 9.40 -8.64 2.18
N ALA A 181 9.95 -8.27 3.35
CA ALA A 181 9.80 -6.95 3.95
C ALA A 181 10.78 -5.91 3.35
N ILE A 182 10.74 -5.76 2.03
CA ILE A 182 11.57 -4.81 1.29
C ILE A 182 10.67 -3.89 0.47
N GLN A 183 10.65 -2.60 0.84
CA GLN A 183 9.88 -1.56 0.14
C GLN A 183 8.42 -1.98 -0.07
N ASP A 184 7.74 -2.29 1.03
CA ASP A 184 6.37 -2.78 1.07
C ASP A 184 5.40 -1.81 1.76
N ASP A 185 5.80 -0.56 2.00
CA ASP A 185 5.01 0.47 2.70
C ASP A 185 3.67 0.74 1.98
N ALA A 186 3.68 0.87 0.64
CA ALA A 186 2.48 1.00 -0.16
C ALA A 186 1.66 -0.30 -0.20
N MET A 187 2.31 -1.47 -0.12
CA MET A 187 1.61 -2.76 -0.06
C MET A 187 0.92 -2.93 1.30
N ALA A 188 1.52 -2.47 2.39
CA ALA A 188 0.89 -2.39 3.70
C ALA A 188 -0.32 -1.46 3.67
N ALA A 189 -0.17 -0.23 3.15
CA ALA A 189 -1.27 0.73 3.01
C ALA A 189 -2.42 0.15 2.14
N LEU A 190 -2.10 -0.51 1.03
CA LEU A 190 -3.07 -1.16 0.15
C LEU A 190 -3.86 -2.24 0.90
N ARG A 191 -3.16 -3.12 1.62
CA ARG A 191 -3.77 -4.19 2.42
C ARG A 191 -4.66 -3.65 3.53
N TYR A 192 -4.28 -2.55 4.18
CA TYR A 192 -5.10 -1.90 5.19
C TYR A 192 -6.36 -1.26 4.58
N GLY A 193 -6.21 -0.57 3.45
CA GLY A 193 -7.32 0.12 2.78
C GLY A 193 -8.44 -0.82 2.31
N ILE A 194 -8.15 -2.09 2.03
CA ILE A 194 -9.16 -3.08 1.58
C ILE A 194 -9.94 -3.74 2.73
N GLU A 195 -9.58 -3.51 3.99
CA GLU A 195 -10.15 -4.23 5.14
C GLU A 195 -11.68 -4.09 5.24
N GLY A 196 -12.20 -2.89 4.93
CA GLY A 196 -13.65 -2.65 4.90
C GLY A 196 -14.39 -3.50 3.88
N GLN A 197 -13.77 -3.72 2.71
CA GLN A 197 -14.33 -4.54 1.65
C GLN A 197 -14.17 -6.03 1.95
N ARG A 198 -13.01 -6.44 2.49
CA ARG A 198 -12.70 -7.84 2.81
C ARG A 198 -13.57 -8.40 3.92
N LYS A 199 -13.74 -7.66 5.03
CA LYS A 199 -14.57 -8.12 6.17
C LYS A 199 -16.08 -7.96 5.91
N GLY A 200 -16.45 -7.36 4.78
CA GLY A 200 -17.81 -6.97 4.46
C GLY A 200 -18.30 -5.83 5.35
N LYS A 201 -19.37 -5.15 4.92
CA LYS A 201 -20.16 -4.28 5.82
C LYS A 201 -20.89 -5.19 6.79
N GLY A 202 -20.20 -5.63 7.84
CA GLY A 202 -20.79 -6.45 8.89
C GLY A 202 -22.06 -5.77 9.39
N ILE A 203 -23.19 -6.47 9.28
CA ILE A 203 -24.42 -6.13 10.00
C ILE A 203 -23.98 -5.93 11.45
N ARG A 204 -24.03 -4.69 11.93
CA ARG A 204 -23.90 -4.42 13.36
C ARG A 204 -25.12 -5.04 14.02
N ILE A 205 -24.97 -6.27 14.52
CA ILE A 205 -25.88 -6.76 15.55
C ILE A 205 -25.56 -5.91 16.78
N LEU A 206 -26.35 -4.85 16.95
CA LEU A 206 -26.42 -4.09 18.19
C LEU A 206 -26.80 -5.11 19.28
N LYS A 207 -25.90 -5.30 20.26
CA LYS A 207 -26.28 -5.84 21.56
C LYS A 207 -26.88 -4.72 22.40
#